data_AF-A0A7S6S3B0-F1
#
_entry.id   AF-A0A7S6S3B0-F1
#
_cell.length_a   1.000
_cell.length_b   1.000
_cell.length_c   1.000
_cell.angle_alpha   90.00
_cell.angle_beta   90.00
_cell.angle_gamma   90.00
#
_symmetry.space_group_name_H-M   'P 1'
#
loop_
_entity.id
_entity.type
_entity.pdbx_description
1 polymer ?
#
loop_
_entity_poly.entity_id
_entity_poly.type
_entity_poly.pdbx_seq_one_letter_code
_entity_poly.pdbx_strand_id
1 'polypeptide(L)'
;MMRSACLVVLLLAASPRLEALSARSAPPDPEQVLDEQVENIRTVLRQNRVDPARDGMLDILTKKQNVRQAVSDASTAVVTSAFDLSAVMRHVVTLRNDTHPRLSGRVIHVGPDQVIQTLRGALLAAAPGDLILLDEGEYELGMERRGPYRDVPQDVAIVGLGPERTTLLGTTVGSAPRTLLEGLRIECRNSPITDIRSNGAFMLRNCRITGYNSGAGGSNALSASGGSILFIERCIFDGWPGRSTDGGRLSSGGVAFDLRGDFALFVRHSQFLDNFGIVHATGPVVFDGCINLNREGRSQGISPHPVGLTLVRENRVEIHNPNSAAVREFTIATDDPPFVEFVAGRAAAPSAEARDLAAALQLERSLPYWIGLIRHEDASVRAIAVERVRALAGVTVADAEPNAPNESLRDLGAIFRAEVEAGRLLNWWDSVRARLKWDDAAGVYRERPVDQAGQ
;
A
#
# COMPACT_ATOMS: atom_id res chain seq x y z
N MET A 1 19.77 8.77 -3.32
CA MET A 1 18.75 9.57 -2.59
C MET A 1 17.91 10.45 -3.53
N MET A 2 18.42 10.95 -4.66
CA MET A 2 17.65 11.70 -5.68
C MET A 2 16.54 10.90 -6.43
N ARG A 3 16.24 9.66 -6.03
CA ARG A 3 15.28 8.77 -6.70
C ARG A 3 13.88 8.77 -6.07
N SER A 4 13.73 9.25 -4.82
CA SER A 4 12.39 9.41 -4.20
C SER A 4 11.55 10.49 -4.92
N ALA A 5 12.21 11.45 -5.57
CA ALA A 5 11.55 12.39 -6.48
C ALA A 5 10.98 11.71 -7.75
N CYS A 6 11.51 10.57 -8.19
CA CYS A 6 11.04 9.91 -9.43
C CYS A 6 9.68 9.21 -9.28
N LEU A 7 9.34 8.69 -8.09
CA LEU A 7 8.03 8.08 -7.85
C LEU A 7 6.92 9.14 -7.78
N VAL A 8 7.25 10.33 -7.23
CA VAL A 8 6.38 11.51 -7.19
C VAL A 8 6.29 12.18 -8.57
N VAL A 9 7.39 12.23 -9.35
CA VAL A 9 7.39 12.74 -10.72
C VAL A 9 6.61 11.86 -11.71
N LEU A 10 6.49 10.55 -11.45
CA LEU A 10 5.61 9.67 -12.22
C LEU A 10 4.11 9.92 -11.96
N LEU A 11 3.74 10.48 -10.80
CA LEU A 11 2.39 10.97 -10.49
C LEU A 11 2.12 12.38 -11.07
N LEU A 12 3.17 13.18 -11.35
CA LEU A 12 3.07 14.55 -11.89
C LEU A 12 2.70 14.66 -13.38
N ALA A 13 2.59 13.54 -14.12
CA ALA A 13 2.27 13.60 -15.56
C ALA A 13 0.78 13.81 -15.89
N ALA A 14 -0.10 13.99 -14.90
CA ALA A 14 -1.53 14.17 -15.11
C ALA A 14 -2.12 15.28 -14.22
N SER A 15 -2.09 16.52 -14.71
CA SER A 15 -3.22 17.47 -14.72
C SER A 15 -2.76 18.92 -14.45
N PRO A 16 -2.88 19.84 -15.43
CA PRO A 16 -2.82 21.27 -15.16
C PRO A 16 -4.17 21.75 -14.61
N ARG A 17 -4.13 22.75 -13.72
CA ARG A 17 -5.24 23.52 -13.09
C ARG A 17 -5.81 22.94 -11.79
N LEU A 18 -5.35 23.51 -10.68
CA LEU A 18 -6.01 23.58 -9.39
C LEU A 18 -6.19 25.07 -9.05
N GLU A 19 -7.29 25.66 -9.49
CA GLU A 19 -7.82 26.89 -8.90
C GLU A 19 -9.26 26.61 -8.46
N ALA A 20 -9.58 27.11 -7.27
CA ALA A 20 -10.87 27.08 -6.55
C ALA A 20 -11.11 25.90 -5.58
N LEU A 21 -10.96 26.17 -4.27
CA LEU A 21 -12.04 26.10 -3.27
C LEU A 21 -11.57 26.69 -1.93
N SER A 22 -12.51 27.30 -1.20
CA SER A 22 -12.29 28.27 -0.11
C SER A 22 -12.52 27.71 1.30
N ALA A 23 -12.02 28.48 2.28
CA ALA A 23 -12.33 28.47 3.72
C ALA A 23 -11.59 27.46 4.64
N ARG A 24 -10.39 27.03 4.25
CA ARG A 24 -9.25 26.90 5.18
C ARG A 24 -8.21 27.93 4.75
N SER A 25 -7.29 28.34 5.64
CA SER A 25 -6.09 29.07 5.19
C SER A 25 -5.52 28.29 4.01
N ALA A 26 -5.46 28.94 2.85
CA ALA A 26 -4.95 28.30 1.64
C ALA A 26 -3.65 27.58 2.02
N PRO A 27 -3.45 26.32 1.58
CA PRO A 27 -2.15 25.70 1.77
C PRO A 27 -1.10 26.72 1.31
N PRO A 28 -0.04 26.94 2.12
CA PRO A 28 0.95 27.95 1.79
C PRO A 28 1.42 27.72 0.36
N ASP A 29 1.51 28.80 -0.40
CA ASP A 29 1.92 28.77 -1.79
C ASP A 29 3.15 27.86 -1.91
N PRO A 30 3.13 26.80 -2.75
CA PRO A 30 4.27 25.91 -2.92
C PRO A 30 5.57 26.67 -3.20
N GLU A 31 5.51 27.82 -3.88
CA GLU A 31 6.67 28.70 -4.10
C GLU A 31 7.13 29.34 -2.79
N GLN A 32 6.21 29.83 -1.95
CA GLN A 32 6.53 30.40 -0.65
C GLN A 32 7.15 29.36 0.30
N VAL A 33 6.63 28.13 0.33
CA VAL A 33 7.23 27.05 1.13
C VAL A 33 8.61 26.69 0.60
N LEU A 34 8.77 26.60 -0.72
CA LEU A 34 10.07 26.33 -1.32
C LEU A 34 11.10 27.40 -0.94
N ASP A 35 10.72 28.68 -1.02
CA ASP A 35 11.59 29.80 -0.65
C ASP A 35 11.97 29.77 0.84
N GLU A 36 11.01 29.48 1.73
CA GLU A 36 11.26 29.33 3.16
C GLU A 36 12.25 28.17 3.43
N GLN A 37 12.05 27.02 2.77
CA GLN A 37 12.94 25.87 2.94
C GLN A 37 14.34 26.12 2.36
N VAL A 38 14.46 26.85 1.25
CA VAL A 38 15.76 27.26 0.69
C VAL A 38 16.50 28.17 1.69
N GLU A 39 15.82 29.13 2.30
CA GLU A 39 16.45 30.02 3.28
C GLU A 39 16.82 29.30 4.58
N ASN A 40 16.02 28.33 5.03
CA ASN A 40 16.36 27.45 6.14
C ASN A 40 17.64 26.65 5.85
N ILE A 41 17.76 26.02 4.67
CA ILE A 41 18.97 25.30 4.26
C ILE A 41 20.18 26.25 4.23
N ARG A 42 20.03 27.45 3.65
CA ARG A 42 21.11 28.46 3.61
C ARG A 42 21.56 28.87 5.00
N THR A 43 20.64 28.98 5.95
CA THR A 43 20.94 29.30 7.35
C THR A 43 21.72 28.17 8.02
N VAL A 44 21.29 26.91 7.85
CA VAL A 44 22.00 25.74 8.38
C VAL A 44 23.39 25.61 7.76
N LEU A 45 23.54 25.84 6.46
CA LEU A 45 24.84 25.83 5.78
C LEU A 45 25.78 26.92 6.30
N ARG A 46 25.26 28.12 6.61
CA ARG A 46 26.05 29.20 7.22
C ARG A 46 26.51 28.81 8.63
N GLN A 47 25.63 28.25 9.44
CA GLN A 47 25.92 27.84 10.83
C GLN A 47 26.85 26.62 10.93
N ASN A 48 26.81 25.73 9.93
CA ASN A 48 27.59 24.50 9.91
C ASN A 48 28.75 24.55 8.90
N ARG A 49 29.26 25.76 8.59
CA ARG A 49 30.45 25.92 7.76
C ARG A 49 31.65 25.26 8.43
N VAL A 50 32.38 24.45 7.67
CA VAL A 50 33.60 23.78 8.14
C VAL A 50 34.75 24.78 8.13
N ASP A 51 35.42 24.92 9.27
CA ASP A 51 36.68 25.63 9.44
C ASP A 51 37.79 24.60 9.72
N PRO A 52 38.60 24.23 8.71
CA PRO A 52 39.64 23.22 8.86
C PRO A 52 40.72 23.56 9.90
N ALA A 53 40.83 24.83 10.31
CA ALA A 53 41.79 25.26 11.33
C ALA A 53 41.26 25.08 12.76
N ARG A 54 39.94 24.89 12.94
CA ARG A 54 39.28 24.85 14.25
C ARG A 54 38.46 23.59 14.49
N ASP A 55 37.94 22.98 13.44
CA ASP A 55 37.04 21.82 13.55
C ASP A 55 37.82 20.50 13.60
N GLY A 56 37.56 19.71 14.63
CA GLY A 56 38.00 18.32 14.68
C GLY A 56 37.14 17.41 13.78
N MET A 57 37.58 16.17 13.61
CA MET A 57 36.84 15.18 12.81
C MET A 57 35.39 14.98 13.30
N LEU A 58 35.16 15.00 14.62
CA LEU A 58 33.83 14.84 15.21
C LEU A 58 32.92 16.05 14.91
N ASP A 59 33.47 17.26 14.94
CA ASP A 59 32.74 18.49 14.61
C ASP A 59 32.33 18.48 13.13
N ILE A 60 33.24 18.06 12.25
CA ILE A 60 32.96 17.90 10.82
C ILE A 60 31.85 16.87 10.58
N LEU A 61 31.87 15.72 11.27
CA LEU A 61 30.82 14.71 11.16
C LEU A 61 29.47 15.22 11.66
N THR A 62 29.46 15.97 12.76
CA THR A 62 28.25 16.56 13.36
C THR A 62 27.66 17.62 12.42
N LYS A 63 28.47 18.56 11.94
CA LYS A 63 28.08 19.57 10.94
C LYS A 63 27.51 18.93 9.67
N LYS A 64 28.14 17.86 9.18
CA LYS A 64 27.66 17.09 8.02
C LYS A 64 26.30 16.43 8.28
N GLN A 65 26.09 15.88 9.48
CA GLN A 65 24.80 15.29 9.86
C GLN A 65 23.71 16.36 9.96
N ASN A 66 23.99 17.52 10.55
CA ASN A 66 23.05 18.64 10.64
C ASN A 66 22.61 19.15 9.27
N VAL A 67 23.56 19.31 8.33
CA VAL A 67 23.25 19.71 6.95
C VAL A 67 22.40 18.65 6.24
N ARG A 68 22.73 17.36 6.42
CA ARG A 68 21.93 16.27 5.85
C ARG A 68 20.50 16.24 6.39
N GLN A 69 20.35 16.44 7.71
CA GLN A 69 19.04 16.49 8.35
C GLN A 69 18.23 17.66 7.81
N ALA A 70 18.80 18.87 7.75
CA ALA A 70 18.10 20.04 7.23
C ALA A 70 17.67 19.90 5.76
N VAL A 71 18.50 19.29 4.91
CA VAL A 71 18.11 18.98 3.52
C VAL A 71 16.98 17.94 3.46
N SER A 72 17.02 16.94 4.34
CA SER A 72 15.94 15.93 4.45
C SER A 72 14.62 16.55 4.92
N ASP A 73 14.68 17.41 5.94
CA ASP A 73 13.52 18.10 6.51
C ASP A 73 12.89 19.05 5.48
N ALA A 74 13.71 19.84 4.79
CA ALA A 74 13.28 20.72 3.70
C ALA A 74 12.65 19.96 2.53
N SER A 75 13.26 18.83 2.12
CA SER A 75 12.71 17.98 1.06
C SER A 75 11.35 17.41 1.48
N THR A 76 11.23 16.98 2.74
CA THR A 76 9.97 16.51 3.31
C THR A 76 8.93 17.63 3.30
N ALA A 77 9.29 18.82 3.78
CA ALA A 77 8.41 19.97 3.87
C ALA A 77 7.85 20.37 2.48
N VAL A 78 8.71 20.49 1.46
CA VAL A 78 8.29 20.80 0.08
C VAL A 78 7.38 19.72 -0.50
N VAL A 79 7.70 18.44 -0.28
CA VAL A 79 6.83 17.34 -0.75
C VAL A 79 5.48 17.36 -0.04
N THR A 80 5.46 17.61 1.27
CA THR A 80 4.22 17.67 2.06
C THR A 80 3.40 18.93 1.83
N SER A 81 4.00 20.02 1.34
CA SER A 81 3.28 21.25 1.00
C SER A 81 2.72 21.23 -0.42
N ALA A 82 3.45 20.62 -1.36
CA ALA A 82 2.99 20.43 -2.74
C ALA A 82 1.90 19.36 -2.87
N PHE A 83 1.69 18.55 -1.81
CA PHE A 83 0.85 17.36 -1.87
C PHE A 83 0.04 17.19 -0.59
N ASP A 84 -1.28 17.09 -0.71
CA ASP A 84 -2.09 16.59 0.40
C ASP A 84 -1.86 15.07 0.53
N LEU A 85 -0.77 14.70 1.20
CA LEU A 85 -0.45 13.30 1.51
C LEU A 85 -1.62 12.63 2.24
N SER A 86 -2.42 13.38 2.99
CA SER A 86 -3.63 12.86 3.62
C SER A 86 -4.69 12.49 2.59
N ALA A 87 -4.89 13.28 1.52
CA ALA A 87 -5.80 12.94 0.42
C ALA A 87 -5.37 11.65 -0.30
N VAL A 88 -4.08 11.50 -0.58
CA VAL A 88 -3.59 10.30 -1.29
C VAL A 88 -3.61 9.06 -0.41
N MET A 89 -3.28 9.19 0.88
CA MET A 89 -3.39 8.06 1.79
C MET A 89 -4.86 7.67 2.05
N ARG A 90 -5.82 8.59 1.91
CA ARG A 90 -7.28 8.27 1.88
C ARG A 90 -7.74 7.64 0.56
N HIS A 91 -6.90 7.66 -0.49
CA HIS A 91 -7.21 7.11 -1.80
C HIS A 91 -6.91 5.61 -1.91
N VAL A 92 -7.65 4.83 -1.13
CA VAL A 92 -7.53 3.37 -0.98
C VAL A 92 -7.43 2.64 -2.32
N VAL A 93 -8.24 3.05 -3.31
CA VAL A 93 -8.33 2.39 -4.61
C VAL A 93 -7.00 2.43 -5.35
N THR A 94 -6.28 3.56 -5.32
CA THR A 94 -4.98 3.68 -5.98
C THR A 94 -3.94 2.81 -5.29
N LEU A 95 -3.87 2.85 -3.95
CA LEU A 95 -2.95 1.99 -3.19
C LEU A 95 -3.20 0.50 -3.45
N ARG A 96 -4.47 0.09 -3.54
CA ARG A 96 -4.86 -1.28 -3.91
C ARG A 96 -4.46 -1.62 -5.34
N ASN A 97 -4.69 -0.74 -6.31
CA ASN A 97 -4.30 -0.96 -7.70
C ASN A 97 -2.78 -1.10 -7.87
N ASP A 98 -2.01 -0.34 -7.10
CA ASP A 98 -0.55 -0.35 -7.18
C ASP A 98 0.08 -1.58 -6.53
N THR A 99 -0.60 -2.19 -5.55
CA THR A 99 -0.12 -3.37 -4.82
C THR A 99 -0.64 -4.70 -5.35
N HIS A 100 -1.82 -4.71 -5.95
CA HIS A 100 -2.44 -5.94 -6.41
C HIS A 100 -1.90 -6.39 -7.78
N PRO A 101 -1.67 -7.70 -7.99
CA PRO A 101 -1.22 -8.22 -9.27
C PRO A 101 -2.23 -8.02 -10.40
N ARG A 102 -1.74 -7.88 -11.64
CA ARG A 102 -2.59 -7.79 -12.84
C ARG A 102 -2.87 -9.17 -13.40
N LEU A 103 -3.90 -9.81 -12.84
CA LEU A 103 -4.18 -11.21 -13.13
C LEU A 103 -4.50 -11.44 -14.61
N SER A 104 -3.85 -12.46 -15.20
CA SER A 104 -4.02 -12.89 -16.59
C SER A 104 -5.25 -13.79 -16.78
N GLY A 105 -5.75 -14.36 -15.68
CA GLY A 105 -6.78 -15.40 -15.66
C GLY A 105 -6.23 -16.83 -15.70
N ARG A 106 -4.92 -17.01 -15.89
CA ARG A 106 -4.27 -18.31 -15.77
C ARG A 106 -4.10 -18.70 -14.30
N VAL A 107 -4.49 -19.93 -13.98
CA VAL A 107 -4.36 -20.53 -12.64
C VAL A 107 -3.39 -21.71 -12.70
N ILE A 108 -2.42 -21.73 -11.80
CA ILE A 108 -1.49 -22.83 -11.56
C ILE A 108 -1.91 -23.50 -10.25
N HIS A 109 -2.42 -24.73 -10.34
CA HIS A 109 -2.80 -25.52 -9.18
C HIS A 109 -1.58 -26.23 -8.59
N VAL A 110 -1.46 -26.19 -7.26
CA VAL A 110 -0.35 -26.77 -6.51
C VAL A 110 -0.89 -27.61 -5.37
N GLY A 111 -0.48 -28.86 -5.30
CA GLY A 111 -0.93 -29.80 -4.27
C GLY A 111 -0.41 -31.21 -4.50
N PRO A 112 -0.56 -32.11 -3.53
CA PRO A 112 -0.06 -33.48 -3.62
C PRO A 112 -0.60 -34.24 -4.84
N ASP A 113 -1.86 -33.96 -5.21
CA ASP A 113 -2.55 -34.60 -6.34
C ASP A 113 -2.44 -33.81 -7.66
N GLN A 114 -1.69 -32.71 -7.68
CA GLN A 114 -1.52 -31.85 -8.84
C GLN A 114 -0.27 -32.21 -9.64
N VAL A 115 -0.23 -31.76 -10.91
CA VAL A 115 0.97 -31.90 -11.77
C VAL A 115 2.17 -31.17 -11.15
N ILE A 116 1.93 -29.99 -10.57
CA ILE A 116 2.94 -29.25 -9.84
C ILE A 116 2.68 -29.46 -8.35
N GLN A 117 3.55 -30.20 -7.67
CA GLN A 117 3.33 -30.59 -6.27
C GLN A 117 3.93 -29.61 -5.26
N THR A 118 4.79 -28.69 -5.70
CA THR A 118 5.52 -27.79 -4.80
C THR A 118 5.34 -26.33 -5.21
N LEU A 119 5.29 -25.44 -4.22
CA LEU A 119 5.23 -23.99 -4.45
C LEU A 119 6.45 -23.50 -5.25
N ARG A 120 7.64 -24.05 -4.98
CA ARG A 120 8.85 -23.74 -5.76
C ARG A 120 8.70 -24.08 -7.23
N GLY A 121 8.14 -25.26 -7.56
CA GLY A 121 7.87 -25.66 -8.94
C GLY A 121 6.89 -24.70 -9.62
N ALA A 122 5.86 -24.23 -8.89
CA ALA A 122 4.89 -23.28 -9.40
C ALA A 122 5.50 -21.91 -9.67
N LEU A 123 6.33 -21.39 -8.75
CA LEU A 123 7.03 -20.12 -8.91
C LEU A 123 7.97 -20.12 -10.12
N LEU A 124 8.65 -21.25 -10.38
CA LEU A 124 9.50 -21.40 -11.58
C LEU A 124 8.68 -21.46 -12.89
N ALA A 125 7.42 -21.89 -12.83
CA ALA A 125 6.53 -22.02 -13.98
C ALA A 125 5.64 -20.79 -14.22
N ALA A 126 5.54 -19.90 -13.24
CA ALA A 126 4.65 -18.75 -13.25
C ALA A 126 5.19 -17.62 -14.13
N ALA A 127 4.30 -17.01 -14.90
CA ALA A 127 4.52 -15.74 -15.59
C ALA A 127 3.90 -14.58 -14.80
N PRO A 128 4.28 -13.31 -15.09
CA PRO A 128 3.59 -12.16 -14.55
C PRO A 128 2.09 -12.21 -14.83
N GLY A 129 1.28 -11.95 -13.81
CA GLY A 129 -0.18 -12.03 -13.82
C GLY A 129 -0.74 -13.42 -13.50
N ASP A 130 0.07 -14.46 -13.32
CA ASP A 130 -0.44 -15.78 -12.97
C ASP A 130 -0.90 -15.85 -11.50
N LEU A 131 -1.97 -16.62 -11.28
CA LEU A 131 -2.43 -17.00 -9.94
C LEU A 131 -1.93 -18.41 -9.61
N ILE A 132 -1.26 -18.56 -8.47
CA ILE A 132 -0.86 -19.83 -7.89
C ILE A 132 -1.88 -20.21 -6.81
N LEU A 133 -2.66 -21.26 -7.05
CA LEU A 133 -3.64 -21.78 -6.10
C LEU A 133 -3.05 -22.98 -5.35
N LEU A 134 -2.89 -22.83 -4.06
CA LEU A 134 -2.39 -23.86 -3.16
C LEU A 134 -3.55 -24.66 -2.58
N ASP A 135 -3.54 -25.97 -2.78
CA ASP A 135 -4.48 -26.90 -2.16
C ASP A 135 -4.24 -26.95 -0.63
N GLU A 136 -5.00 -27.80 0.07
CA GLU A 136 -4.80 -28.04 1.49
C GLU A 136 -3.41 -28.63 1.77
N GLY A 137 -2.74 -28.17 2.83
CA GLY A 137 -1.42 -28.65 3.21
C GLY A 137 -0.43 -27.56 3.60
N GLU A 138 0.83 -27.97 3.73
CA GLU A 138 1.95 -27.09 4.09
C GLU A 138 2.87 -26.89 2.89
N TYR A 139 3.20 -25.63 2.61
CA TYR A 139 4.06 -25.23 1.51
C TYR A 139 5.19 -24.37 2.05
N GLU A 140 6.42 -24.64 1.61
CA GLU A 140 7.56 -23.81 1.97
C GLU A 140 7.81 -22.78 0.87
N LEU A 141 7.92 -21.50 1.26
CA LEU A 141 8.44 -20.47 0.38
C LEU A 141 9.97 -20.57 0.38
N GLY A 142 10.48 -21.67 -0.19
CA GLY A 142 11.89 -22.05 -0.16
C GLY A 142 12.77 -21.08 -0.93
N MET A 143 13.15 -19.97 -0.29
CA MET A 143 14.24 -19.11 -0.72
C MET A 143 15.38 -19.31 0.26
N GLU A 144 16.30 -20.24 -0.05
CA GLU A 144 17.52 -20.37 0.71
C GLU A 144 18.18 -18.98 0.85
N ARG A 145 18.44 -18.55 2.09
CA ARG A 145 19.01 -17.24 2.48
C ARG A 145 20.33 -16.85 1.77
N ARG A 146 20.86 -17.68 0.89
CA ARG A 146 22.17 -17.54 0.23
C ARG A 146 22.12 -17.30 -1.29
N GLY A 147 20.94 -17.24 -1.90
CA GLY A 147 20.78 -16.83 -3.30
C GLY A 147 20.45 -15.34 -3.45
N PRO A 148 20.81 -14.67 -4.56
CA PRO A 148 20.30 -13.34 -4.84
C PRO A 148 18.77 -13.41 -4.88
N TYR A 149 18.09 -12.57 -4.10
CA TYR A 149 16.64 -12.44 -3.86
C TYR A 149 15.75 -12.25 -5.12
N ARG A 150 15.98 -12.99 -6.20
CA ARG A 150 15.48 -12.75 -7.56
C ARG A 150 14.35 -13.67 -8.00
N ASP A 151 13.96 -14.65 -7.20
CA ASP A 151 13.21 -15.80 -7.71
C ASP A 151 11.70 -15.78 -7.41
N VAL A 152 11.16 -14.72 -6.80
CA VAL A 152 9.70 -14.52 -6.80
C VAL A 152 9.32 -13.78 -8.08
N PRO A 153 8.52 -14.40 -8.97
CA PRO A 153 8.06 -13.73 -10.16
C PRO A 153 7.30 -12.45 -9.78
N GLN A 154 7.50 -11.43 -10.58
CA GLN A 154 6.81 -10.15 -10.41
C GLN A 154 5.33 -10.32 -10.75
N ASP A 155 4.46 -9.55 -10.11
CA ASP A 155 3.03 -9.45 -10.47
C ASP A 155 2.26 -10.78 -10.31
N VAL A 156 2.46 -11.49 -9.19
CA VAL A 156 1.82 -12.80 -8.93
C VAL A 156 0.91 -12.80 -7.71
N ALA A 157 -0.14 -13.63 -7.76
CA ALA A 157 -0.97 -13.96 -6.60
C ALA A 157 -0.68 -15.38 -6.12
N ILE A 158 -0.48 -15.57 -4.82
CA ILE A 158 -0.40 -16.88 -4.16
C ILE A 158 -1.58 -16.98 -3.21
N VAL A 159 -2.49 -17.91 -3.50
CA VAL A 159 -3.78 -18.03 -2.81
C VAL A 159 -3.90 -19.41 -2.18
N GLY A 160 -4.26 -19.46 -0.89
CA GLY A 160 -4.58 -20.71 -0.18
C GLY A 160 -6.07 -20.90 0.07
N LEU A 161 -6.46 -22.13 0.43
CA LEU A 161 -7.85 -22.51 0.72
C LEU A 161 -8.38 -22.02 2.08
N GLY A 162 -7.57 -21.34 2.89
CA GLY A 162 -7.91 -21.04 4.28
C GLY A 162 -6.69 -20.86 5.16
N PRO A 163 -6.66 -19.90 6.11
CA PRO A 163 -5.70 -19.95 7.21
C PRO A 163 -5.77 -21.27 7.99
N GLU A 164 -6.93 -21.92 8.02
CA GLU A 164 -7.10 -23.20 8.72
C GLU A 164 -6.70 -24.43 7.86
N ARG A 165 -6.44 -24.26 6.56
CA ARG A 165 -6.25 -25.37 5.61
C ARG A 165 -4.91 -25.32 4.87
N THR A 166 -4.44 -24.13 4.55
CA THR A 166 -3.21 -23.94 3.76
C THR A 166 -2.22 -23.12 4.56
N THR A 167 -1.07 -23.73 4.85
CA THR A 167 0.02 -23.10 5.61
C THR A 167 1.19 -22.78 4.70
N LEU A 168 1.68 -21.55 4.77
CA LEU A 168 2.92 -21.11 4.16
C LEU A 168 4.00 -21.01 5.24
N LEU A 169 5.02 -21.86 5.14
CA LEU A 169 6.14 -21.95 6.07
C LEU A 169 7.32 -21.10 5.59
N GLY A 170 7.91 -20.32 6.49
CA GLY A 170 9.20 -19.67 6.29
C GLY A 170 9.19 -18.69 5.13
N THR A 171 9.00 -17.41 5.41
CA THR A 171 8.83 -16.41 4.36
C THR A 171 9.79 -15.26 4.60
N THR A 172 10.57 -14.91 3.58
CA THR A 172 11.14 -13.57 3.43
C THR A 172 11.10 -13.24 1.94
N VAL A 173 10.08 -12.51 1.54
CA VAL A 173 9.99 -11.93 0.19
C VAL A 173 10.86 -10.67 0.19
N GLY A 174 12.05 -10.78 -0.41
CA GLY A 174 13.03 -9.68 -0.47
C GLY A 174 12.79 -8.66 -1.59
N SER A 175 12.03 -9.05 -2.62
CA SER A 175 11.54 -8.18 -3.68
C SER A 175 10.13 -8.64 -4.06
N ALA A 176 9.17 -7.72 -3.99
CA ALA A 176 7.76 -8.01 -4.23
C ALA A 176 7.14 -6.91 -5.08
N PRO A 177 7.41 -6.81 -6.39
CA PRO A 177 6.64 -5.92 -7.24
C PRO A 177 5.28 -6.56 -7.52
N ARG A 178 4.23 -6.04 -6.85
CA ARG A 178 2.85 -6.49 -6.94
C ARG A 178 2.64 -7.96 -6.60
N THR A 179 3.10 -8.36 -5.42
CA THR A 179 2.86 -9.72 -4.92
C THR A 179 1.68 -9.70 -3.95
N LEU A 180 0.70 -10.57 -4.20
CA LEU A 180 -0.43 -10.82 -3.31
C LEU A 180 -0.25 -12.18 -2.62
N LEU A 181 -0.35 -12.21 -1.29
CA LEU A 181 -0.60 -13.44 -0.54
C LEU A 181 -2.03 -13.37 0.02
N GLU A 182 -2.85 -14.37 -0.31
CA GLU A 182 -4.24 -14.41 0.14
C GLU A 182 -4.63 -15.73 0.76
N GLY A 183 -5.34 -15.65 1.88
CA GLY A 183 -6.09 -16.79 2.36
C GLY A 183 -5.23 -17.88 2.99
N LEU A 184 -4.09 -17.51 3.57
CA LEU A 184 -3.04 -18.40 4.07
C LEU A 184 -2.87 -18.24 5.59
N ARG A 185 -2.42 -19.31 6.25
CA ARG A 185 -1.71 -19.19 7.52
C ARG A 185 -0.23 -19.08 7.22
N ILE A 186 0.40 -17.98 7.60
CA ILE A 186 1.81 -17.72 7.37
C ILE A 186 2.54 -17.90 8.69
N GLU A 187 3.34 -18.96 8.76
CA GLU A 187 4.17 -19.28 9.92
C GLU A 187 5.59 -18.79 9.65
N CYS A 188 5.91 -17.67 10.31
CA CYS A 188 7.11 -16.90 10.08
C CYS A 188 8.40 -17.58 10.56
N ARG A 189 8.34 -18.56 11.47
CA ARG A 189 9.50 -19.29 12.01
C ARG A 189 10.65 -18.36 12.42
N ASN A 190 10.34 -17.29 13.14
CA ASN A 190 11.31 -16.29 13.58
C ASN A 190 11.98 -15.48 12.44
N SER A 191 11.28 -15.27 11.32
CA SER A 191 11.71 -14.41 10.20
C SER A 191 10.56 -13.52 9.74
N PRO A 192 10.79 -12.27 9.31
CA PRO A 192 9.72 -11.43 8.77
C PRO A 192 9.26 -11.95 7.41
N ILE A 193 7.94 -11.94 7.15
CA ILE A 193 7.32 -12.37 5.89
C ILE A 193 7.99 -11.67 4.70
N THR A 194 8.28 -10.39 4.88
CA THR A 194 8.90 -9.54 3.87
C THR A 194 10.06 -8.75 4.49
N ASP A 195 11.10 -8.56 3.69
CA ASP A 195 12.20 -7.61 3.96
C ASP A 195 12.47 -6.86 2.66
N ILE A 196 11.53 -5.99 2.30
CA ILE A 196 11.58 -5.23 1.05
C ILE A 196 12.54 -4.07 1.28
N ARG A 197 13.72 -4.08 0.67
CA ARG A 197 14.71 -2.98 0.82
C ARG A 197 14.85 -2.08 -0.40
N SER A 198 14.19 -2.46 -1.48
CA SER A 198 14.30 -1.79 -2.77
C SER A 198 12.93 -1.83 -3.44
N ASN A 199 12.19 -0.73 -3.37
CA ASN A 199 10.90 -0.44 -4.00
C ASN A 199 10.05 -1.70 -4.31
N GLY A 200 8.97 -1.91 -3.57
CA GLY A 200 8.07 -3.03 -3.81
C GLY A 200 6.63 -2.67 -3.54
N ALA A 201 5.69 -3.45 -4.06
CA ALA A 201 4.27 -3.30 -3.81
C ALA A 201 3.73 -4.67 -3.34
N PHE A 202 3.31 -4.77 -2.08
CA PHE A 202 2.98 -6.04 -1.46
C PHE A 202 1.60 -5.99 -0.83
N MET A 203 0.83 -7.05 -1.03
CA MET A 203 -0.52 -7.16 -0.51
C MET A 203 -0.70 -8.43 0.33
N LEU A 204 -1.30 -8.29 1.50
CA LEU A 204 -1.83 -9.40 2.29
C LEU A 204 -3.34 -9.27 2.39
N ARG A 205 -4.07 -10.37 2.10
CA ARG A 205 -5.53 -10.40 2.22
C ARG A 205 -6.00 -11.68 2.91
N ASN A 206 -6.87 -11.57 3.91
CA ASN A 206 -7.48 -12.74 4.56
C ASN A 206 -6.46 -13.78 5.10
N CYS A 207 -5.33 -13.31 5.63
CA CYS A 207 -4.25 -14.16 6.13
C CYS A 207 -4.23 -14.18 7.67
N ARG A 208 -3.72 -15.27 8.26
CA ARG A 208 -3.32 -15.32 9.66
C ARG A 208 -1.80 -15.44 9.74
N ILE A 209 -1.17 -14.55 10.47
CA ILE A 209 0.28 -14.46 10.58
C ILE A 209 0.69 -14.81 12.01
N THR A 210 1.62 -15.75 12.16
CA THR A 210 2.08 -16.28 13.45
C THR A 210 3.60 -16.41 13.49
N GLY A 211 4.18 -16.53 14.70
CA GLY A 211 5.57 -16.96 14.87
C GLY A 211 6.64 -15.97 14.37
N TYR A 212 6.31 -14.68 14.24
CA TYR A 212 7.26 -13.64 13.85
C TYR A 212 8.06 -13.14 15.05
N ASN A 213 9.06 -13.92 15.43
CA ASN A 213 9.99 -13.61 16.49
C ASN A 213 11.46 -13.62 16.02
N SER A 214 11.78 -12.73 15.08
CA SER A 214 13.16 -12.53 14.66
C SER A 214 14.06 -12.11 15.84
N GLY A 215 15.23 -12.74 15.93
CA GLY A 215 16.22 -12.59 17.01
C GLY A 215 16.83 -11.17 17.10
N ALA A 216 18.06 -11.06 17.62
CA ALA A 216 18.73 -9.79 17.94
C ALA A 216 18.57 -8.71 16.85
N GLY A 217 17.63 -7.79 17.04
CA GLY A 217 17.26 -6.79 16.02
C GLY A 217 15.77 -6.41 15.98
N GLY A 218 14.87 -7.23 16.52
CA GLY A 218 13.43 -6.95 16.62
C GLY A 218 12.59 -8.09 16.03
N SER A 219 11.48 -8.42 16.68
CA SER A 219 10.52 -9.45 16.27
C SER A 219 9.47 -8.81 15.37
N ASN A 220 9.50 -8.98 14.05
CA ASN A 220 8.52 -8.30 13.20
C ASN A 220 7.87 -9.18 12.12
N ALA A 221 6.57 -9.01 11.89
CA ALA A 221 5.84 -9.76 10.86
C ALA A 221 6.20 -9.27 9.45
N LEU A 222 6.24 -7.94 9.25
CA LEU A 222 6.69 -7.33 8.00
C LEU A 222 7.80 -6.33 8.26
N SER A 223 8.79 -6.31 7.37
CA SER A 223 9.78 -5.25 7.28
C SER A 223 9.82 -4.68 5.88
N ALA A 224 9.88 -3.36 5.79
CA ALA A 224 10.11 -2.69 4.52
C ALA A 224 10.91 -1.40 4.69
N SER A 225 11.65 -1.09 3.63
CA SER A 225 12.42 0.12 3.46
C SER A 225 12.60 0.45 1.97
N GLY A 226 12.73 1.75 1.69
CA GLY A 226 13.11 2.25 0.37
C GLY A 226 11.99 2.16 -0.67
N GLY A 227 10.95 2.96 -0.51
CA GLY A 227 9.88 3.25 -1.48
C GLY A 227 8.84 2.15 -1.66
N SER A 228 8.56 1.35 -0.62
CA SER A 228 7.58 0.26 -0.69
C SER A 228 6.15 0.70 -0.41
N ILE A 229 5.16 0.10 -1.09
CA ILE A 229 3.74 0.25 -0.80
C ILE A 229 3.22 -1.08 -0.24
N LEU A 230 2.56 -1.04 0.91
CA LEU A 230 2.02 -2.21 1.60
C LEU A 230 0.52 -2.03 1.78
N PHE A 231 -0.27 -3.00 1.30
CA PHE A 231 -1.72 -3.01 1.47
C PHE A 231 -2.15 -4.28 2.22
N ILE A 232 -2.72 -4.11 3.41
CA ILE A 232 -3.05 -5.20 4.32
C ILE A 232 -4.54 -5.15 4.62
N GLU A 233 -5.25 -6.23 4.34
CA GLU A 233 -6.71 -6.27 4.46
C GLU A 233 -7.19 -7.57 5.11
N ARG A 234 -8.07 -7.46 6.11
CA ARG A 234 -8.70 -8.61 6.78
C ARG A 234 -7.70 -9.64 7.30
N CYS A 235 -6.56 -9.18 7.81
CA CYS A 235 -5.52 -10.07 8.31
C CYS A 235 -5.59 -10.18 9.84
N ILE A 236 -5.09 -11.30 10.37
CA ILE A 236 -4.89 -11.51 11.81
C ILE A 236 -3.40 -11.62 12.08
N PHE A 237 -2.88 -10.71 12.90
CA PHE A 237 -1.49 -10.72 13.36
C PHE A 237 -1.44 -11.26 14.78
N ASP A 238 -0.96 -12.49 14.94
CA ASP A 238 -0.83 -13.17 16.23
C ASP A 238 0.60 -13.01 16.76
N GLY A 239 0.76 -12.08 17.69
CA GLY A 239 2.05 -11.70 18.25
C GLY A 239 2.60 -12.70 19.26
N TRP A 240 1.88 -13.79 19.56
CA TRP A 240 2.24 -14.77 20.57
C TRP A 240 2.67 -16.13 19.98
N PRO A 241 3.66 -16.83 20.59
CA PRO A 241 4.62 -16.31 21.57
C PRO A 241 5.63 -15.42 20.84
N GLY A 242 5.74 -14.16 21.25
CA GLY A 242 6.79 -13.28 20.76
C GLY A 242 8.16 -13.72 21.30
N ARG A 243 9.10 -12.79 21.42
CA ARG A 243 10.46 -13.11 21.87
C ARG A 243 10.50 -13.84 23.21
N SER A 244 10.95 -15.10 23.15
CA SER A 244 11.65 -15.72 24.27
C SER A 244 12.96 -14.97 24.44
N THR A 245 13.04 -14.13 25.46
CA THR A 245 14.35 -13.68 25.92
C THR A 245 15.02 -14.90 26.55
N ASP A 246 16.24 -15.21 26.11
CA ASP A 246 17.08 -16.24 26.72
C ASP A 246 17.06 -16.06 28.25
N GLY A 247 16.44 -16.99 28.96
CA GLY A 247 16.19 -16.88 30.41
C GLY A 247 14.78 -17.25 30.89
N GLY A 248 13.90 -17.78 30.04
CA GLY A 248 12.63 -18.38 30.46
C GLY A 248 11.51 -17.38 30.81
N ARG A 249 11.73 -16.07 30.61
CA ARG A 249 10.65 -15.07 30.62
C ARG A 249 10.20 -14.81 29.19
N LEU A 250 9.10 -15.46 28.82
CA LEU A 250 8.27 -15.08 27.67
C LEU A 250 7.68 -13.71 28.00
N SER A 251 8.35 -12.60 27.68
CA SER A 251 7.94 -11.27 28.18
C SER A 251 7.63 -10.22 27.12
N SER A 252 7.75 -10.52 25.83
CA SER A 252 7.35 -9.56 24.79
C SER A 252 6.69 -10.27 23.61
N GLY A 253 5.49 -9.86 23.23
CA GLY A 253 4.88 -10.21 21.93
C GLY A 253 5.72 -9.75 20.74
N GLY A 254 5.33 -10.13 19.53
CA GLY A 254 5.92 -9.62 18.29
C GLY A 254 5.45 -8.21 17.95
N VAL A 255 6.18 -7.54 17.04
CA VAL A 255 5.78 -6.28 16.41
C VAL A 255 5.14 -6.61 15.05
N ALA A 256 3.96 -6.09 14.70
CA ALA A 256 3.39 -6.45 13.39
C ALA A 256 4.18 -5.78 12.24
N PHE A 257 4.49 -4.50 12.34
CA PHE A 257 5.17 -3.74 11.28
C PHE A 257 6.40 -2.99 11.82
N ASP A 258 7.61 -3.33 11.35
CA ASP A 258 8.83 -2.51 11.55
C ASP A 258 9.30 -1.97 10.20
N LEU A 259 8.88 -0.73 9.91
CA LEU A 259 9.00 -0.09 8.61
C LEU A 259 9.88 1.15 8.73
N ARG A 260 10.91 1.25 7.89
CA ARG A 260 11.95 2.29 8.00
C ARG A 260 12.21 2.96 6.67
N GLY A 261 12.46 4.27 6.70
CA GLY A 261 12.70 5.06 5.49
C GLY A 261 11.42 5.31 4.71
N ASP A 262 11.52 5.33 3.39
CA ASP A 262 10.39 5.64 2.50
C ASP A 262 9.47 4.42 2.36
N PHE A 263 8.19 4.54 2.70
CA PHE A 263 7.16 3.54 2.44
C PHE A 263 5.77 4.17 2.60
N ALA A 264 4.74 3.45 2.16
CA ALA A 264 3.35 3.71 2.51
C ALA A 264 2.71 2.41 3.01
N LEU A 265 2.07 2.45 4.16
CA LEU A 265 1.31 1.32 4.72
C LEU A 265 -0.18 1.67 4.78
N PHE A 266 -1.02 0.79 4.25
CA PHE A 266 -2.46 0.85 4.41
C PHE A 266 -2.96 -0.44 5.03
N VAL A 267 -3.56 -0.37 6.22
CA VAL A 267 -4.12 -1.52 6.93
C VAL A 267 -5.61 -1.30 7.14
N ARG A 268 -6.44 -2.25 6.73
CA ARG A 268 -7.88 -2.22 7.00
C ARG A 268 -8.46 -3.52 7.51
N HIS A 269 -9.49 -3.40 8.34
CA HIS A 269 -10.30 -4.51 8.87
C HIS A 269 -9.48 -5.65 9.46
N SER A 270 -8.30 -5.32 10.01
CA SER A 270 -7.33 -6.30 10.51
C SER A 270 -7.32 -6.35 12.02
N GLN A 271 -6.94 -7.51 12.56
CA GLN A 271 -6.92 -7.79 13.98
C GLN A 271 -5.49 -8.01 14.46
N PHE A 272 -5.16 -7.42 15.60
CA PHE A 272 -3.89 -7.59 16.29
C PHE A 272 -4.13 -8.31 17.60
N LEU A 273 -3.55 -9.50 17.75
CA LEU A 273 -3.68 -10.33 18.95
C LEU A 273 -2.34 -10.29 19.68
N ASP A 274 -2.32 -9.81 20.92
CA ASP A 274 -1.16 -9.90 21.82
C ASP A 274 0.17 -9.41 21.20
N ASN A 275 0.11 -8.36 20.37
CA ASN A 275 1.28 -7.75 19.72
C ASN A 275 1.98 -6.79 20.67
N PHE A 276 3.27 -6.98 20.95
CA PHE A 276 4.01 -6.02 21.75
C PHE A 276 4.04 -4.62 21.13
N GLY A 277 3.95 -4.51 19.81
CA GLY A 277 3.72 -3.25 19.13
C GLY A 277 3.01 -3.50 17.79
N ILE A 278 2.09 -2.64 17.40
CA ILE A 278 1.46 -2.80 16.08
C ILE A 278 2.40 -2.26 15.00
N VAL A 279 2.92 -1.05 15.17
CA VAL A 279 3.69 -0.39 14.12
C VAL A 279 4.81 0.48 14.68
N HIS A 280 6.00 0.32 14.11
CA HIS A 280 7.11 1.26 14.17
C HIS A 280 7.36 1.77 12.75
N ALA A 281 6.97 3.02 12.48
CA ALA A 281 6.92 3.54 11.11
C ALA A 281 7.40 5.00 11.05
N THR A 282 8.38 5.29 10.18
CA THR A 282 8.78 6.67 9.87
C THR A 282 8.01 7.31 8.72
N GLY A 283 7.41 6.50 7.84
CA GLY A 283 6.59 6.92 6.70
C GLY A 283 5.08 6.97 7.00
N PRO A 284 4.25 7.36 6.02
CA PRO A 284 2.80 7.39 6.15
C PRO A 284 2.18 6.01 6.39
N VAL A 285 1.28 5.93 7.37
CA VAL A 285 0.50 4.75 7.71
C VAL A 285 -0.98 5.09 7.82
N VAL A 286 -1.84 4.16 7.41
CA VAL A 286 -3.29 4.25 7.57
C VAL A 286 -3.78 3.00 8.29
N PHE A 287 -4.61 3.20 9.30
CA PHE A 287 -5.40 2.16 9.93
C PHE A 287 -6.88 2.48 9.75
N ASP A 288 -7.65 1.52 9.26
CA ASP A 288 -9.06 1.68 8.95
C ASP A 288 -9.87 0.48 9.45
N GLY A 289 -10.77 0.67 10.42
CA GLY A 289 -11.58 -0.43 10.97
C GLY A 289 -10.77 -1.55 11.65
N CYS A 290 -9.56 -1.26 12.12
CA CYS A 290 -8.71 -2.26 12.78
C CYS A 290 -9.05 -2.43 14.26
N ILE A 291 -8.74 -3.60 14.82
CA ILE A 291 -9.03 -3.94 16.21
C ILE A 291 -7.78 -4.51 16.88
N ASN A 292 -7.50 -4.05 18.10
CA ASN A 292 -6.49 -4.66 18.96
C ASN A 292 -7.17 -5.50 20.05
N LEU A 293 -6.78 -6.76 20.18
CA LEU A 293 -7.28 -7.68 21.21
C LEU A 293 -6.12 -8.08 22.12
N ASN A 294 -6.20 -7.64 23.37
CA ASN A 294 -5.20 -7.87 24.39
C ASN A 294 -5.64 -9.01 25.33
N ARG A 295 -5.45 -10.26 24.91
CA ARG A 295 -5.90 -11.44 25.69
C ARG A 295 -5.01 -11.69 26.89
N GLU A 296 -3.71 -11.44 26.73
CA GLU A 296 -2.67 -11.75 27.71
C GLU A 296 -2.13 -10.50 28.43
N GLY A 297 -2.72 -9.32 28.23
CA GLY A 297 -2.26 -8.07 28.84
C GLY A 297 -0.94 -7.53 28.27
N ARG A 298 -0.53 -7.99 27.09
CA ARG A 298 0.78 -7.72 26.46
C ARG A 298 0.72 -6.80 25.25
N SER A 299 -0.47 -6.54 24.72
CA SER A 299 -0.60 -5.76 23.50
C SER A 299 -0.30 -4.28 23.75
N GLN A 300 0.66 -3.69 23.05
CA GLN A 300 0.86 -2.23 23.00
C GLN A 300 0.41 -1.79 21.60
N GLY A 301 -0.44 -0.78 21.54
CA GLY A 301 -1.18 -0.43 20.33
C GLY A 301 -0.30 0.18 19.24
N ILE A 302 -0.77 1.27 18.64
CA ILE A 302 -0.03 2.05 17.65
C ILE A 302 0.86 3.04 18.39
N SER A 303 2.16 3.04 18.12
CA SER A 303 3.10 4.05 18.60
C SER A 303 3.55 4.92 17.43
N PRO A 304 2.84 6.04 17.16
CA PRO A 304 3.16 6.90 16.03
C PRO A 304 4.56 7.51 16.20
N HIS A 305 5.35 7.49 15.13
CA HIS A 305 6.62 8.19 15.13
C HIS A 305 6.39 9.71 14.96
N PRO A 306 7.12 10.59 15.65
CA PRO A 306 6.88 12.04 15.58
C PRO A 306 6.92 12.66 14.18
N VAL A 307 7.64 12.03 13.24
CA VAL A 307 7.79 12.51 11.86
C VAL A 307 6.91 11.81 10.83
N GLY A 308 6.19 10.75 11.22
CA GLY A 308 5.38 9.94 10.29
C GLY A 308 3.90 10.32 10.34
N LEU A 309 3.24 10.44 9.18
CA LEU A 309 1.79 10.65 9.14
C LEU A 309 1.06 9.36 9.52
N THR A 310 0.20 9.40 10.52
CA THR A 310 -0.67 8.29 10.94
C THR A 310 -2.13 8.70 10.75
N LEU A 311 -2.81 8.07 9.79
CA LEU A 311 -4.25 8.28 9.59
C LEU A 311 -5.04 7.15 10.24
N VAL A 312 -6.11 7.50 10.94
CA VAL A 312 -6.98 6.52 11.60
C VAL A 312 -8.45 6.79 11.30
N ARG A 313 -9.20 5.72 11.03
CA ARG A 313 -10.67 5.74 10.88
C ARG A 313 -11.28 4.50 11.52
N GLU A 314 -12.36 4.66 12.27
CA GLU A 314 -13.16 3.55 12.83
C GLU A 314 -12.36 2.47 13.59
N ASN A 315 -11.20 2.83 14.16
CA ASN A 315 -10.32 1.87 14.81
C ASN A 315 -10.69 1.66 16.28
N ARG A 316 -10.51 0.41 16.74
CA ARG A 316 -10.50 0.01 18.16
C ARG A 316 -9.10 -0.38 18.61
N VAL A 317 -8.10 0.26 18.03
CA VAL A 317 -6.70 0.09 18.38
C VAL A 317 -6.29 1.24 19.29
N GLU A 318 -5.64 0.95 20.41
CA GLU A 318 -5.07 1.98 21.27
C GLU A 318 -3.99 2.75 20.51
N ILE A 319 -4.03 4.09 20.57
CA ILE A 319 -2.99 4.94 19.98
C ILE A 319 -2.23 5.57 21.14
N HIS A 320 -0.94 5.27 21.23
CA HIS A 320 -0.05 5.93 22.17
C HIS A 320 0.19 7.36 21.73
N ASN A 321 0.05 8.32 22.66
CA ASN A 321 0.14 9.75 22.38
C ASN A 321 -0.81 10.21 21.25
N PRO A 322 -2.13 10.04 21.42
CA PRO A 322 -3.12 10.36 20.37
C PRO A 322 -3.18 11.85 20.02
N ASN A 323 -2.66 12.72 20.90
CA ASN A 323 -2.59 14.18 20.69
C ASN A 323 -1.39 14.61 19.85
N SER A 324 -0.57 13.68 19.35
CA SER A 324 0.52 14.00 18.44
C SER A 324 -0.02 14.60 17.14
N ALA A 325 0.59 15.68 16.64
CA ALA A 325 0.24 16.27 15.35
C ALA A 325 0.45 15.30 14.16
N ALA A 326 1.20 14.22 14.39
CA ALA A 326 1.41 13.11 13.46
C ALA A 326 0.15 12.27 13.25
N VAL A 327 -0.78 12.25 14.20
CA VAL A 327 -2.02 11.47 14.15
C VAL A 327 -3.15 12.32 13.63
N ARG A 328 -3.89 11.84 12.62
CA ARG A 328 -5.07 12.50 12.07
C ARG A 328 -6.19 11.50 11.88
N GLU A 329 -7.39 11.91 12.27
CA GLU A 329 -8.59 11.13 11.98
C GLU A 329 -9.15 11.51 10.60
N PHE A 330 -9.78 10.56 9.93
CA PHE A 330 -10.56 10.83 8.73
C PHE A 330 -11.88 10.08 8.78
N THR A 331 -12.89 10.61 8.09
CA THR A 331 -14.26 10.08 8.16
C THR A 331 -14.67 9.29 6.93
N ILE A 332 -14.00 9.50 5.80
CA ILE A 332 -14.40 8.94 4.51
C ILE A 332 -13.21 8.40 3.72
N ALA A 333 -13.38 7.21 3.14
CA ALA A 333 -12.45 6.59 2.21
C ALA A 333 -13.01 6.63 0.80
N THR A 334 -12.12 6.62 -0.19
CA THR A 334 -12.54 6.77 -1.59
C THR A 334 -13.34 5.59 -2.13
N ASP A 335 -13.40 4.46 -1.43
CA ASP A 335 -14.20 3.31 -1.83
C ASP A 335 -15.46 3.08 -0.97
N ASP A 336 -15.79 4.00 -0.04
CA ASP A 336 -17.05 3.90 0.70
C ASP A 336 -18.26 4.05 -0.24
N PRO A 337 -19.32 3.24 -0.10
CA PRO A 337 -20.47 3.30 -1.02
C PRO A 337 -21.10 4.69 -1.18
N PRO A 338 -21.38 5.47 -0.10
CA PRO A 338 -21.93 6.82 -0.24
C PRO A 338 -20.97 7.80 -0.96
N PHE A 339 -19.67 7.61 -0.80
CA PHE A 339 -18.66 8.40 -1.50
C PHE A 339 -18.65 8.08 -3.00
N VAL A 340 -18.65 6.78 -3.34
CA VAL A 340 -18.69 6.31 -4.72
C VAL A 340 -19.95 6.80 -5.44
N GLU A 341 -21.12 6.73 -4.80
CA GLU A 341 -22.37 7.27 -5.35
C GLU A 341 -22.29 8.77 -5.63
N PHE A 342 -21.70 9.54 -4.70
CA PHE A 342 -21.45 10.96 -4.91
C PHE A 342 -20.52 11.22 -6.10
N VAL A 343 -19.36 10.56 -6.17
CA VAL A 343 -18.39 10.73 -7.26
C VAL A 343 -18.97 10.29 -8.62
N ALA A 344 -19.92 9.36 -8.62
CA ALA A 344 -20.66 8.94 -9.80
C ALA A 344 -21.77 9.92 -10.23
N GLY A 345 -22.02 10.98 -9.46
CA GLY A 345 -23.09 11.95 -9.69
C GLY A 345 -24.49 11.44 -9.34
N ARG A 346 -24.60 10.37 -8.53
CA ARG A 346 -25.87 9.73 -8.15
C ARG A 346 -26.42 10.20 -6.80
N ALA A 347 -25.56 10.75 -5.96
CA ALA A 347 -25.90 11.25 -4.64
C ALA A 347 -25.26 12.63 -4.37
N ALA A 348 -25.79 13.33 -3.37
CA ALA A 348 -25.13 14.53 -2.86
C ALA A 348 -23.84 14.16 -2.12
N ALA A 349 -22.89 15.10 -2.06
CA ALA A 349 -21.66 14.91 -1.30
C ALA A 349 -21.99 14.61 0.18
N PRO A 350 -21.47 13.52 0.76
CA PRO A 350 -21.76 13.16 2.16
C PRO A 350 -21.16 14.16 3.15
N SER A 351 -20.13 14.91 2.75
CA SER A 351 -19.53 15.99 3.52
C SER A 351 -18.78 16.98 2.61
N ALA A 352 -18.38 18.13 3.15
CA ALA A 352 -17.48 19.06 2.46
C ALA A 352 -16.11 18.41 2.19
N GLU A 353 -15.58 17.66 3.17
CA GLU A 353 -14.34 16.89 3.05
C GLU A 353 -14.39 15.93 1.85
N ALA A 354 -15.52 15.23 1.66
CA ALA A 354 -15.71 14.31 0.54
C ALA A 354 -15.67 15.03 -0.81
N ARG A 355 -16.31 16.19 -0.90
CA ARG A 355 -16.32 17.02 -2.11
C ARG A 355 -14.91 17.49 -2.46
N ASP A 356 -14.19 18.00 -1.47
CA ASP A 356 -12.83 18.51 -1.65
C ASP A 356 -11.88 17.38 -2.06
N LEU A 357 -12.01 16.20 -1.45
CA LEU A 357 -11.21 15.01 -1.79
C LEU A 357 -11.47 14.55 -3.24
N ALA A 358 -12.74 14.45 -3.64
CA ALA A 358 -13.11 14.05 -5.00
C ALA A 358 -12.62 15.05 -6.05
N ALA A 359 -12.69 16.35 -5.76
CA ALA A 359 -12.22 17.42 -6.63
C ALA A 359 -10.69 17.43 -6.74
N ALA A 360 -9.98 17.35 -5.62
CA ALA A 360 -8.52 17.35 -5.57
C ALA A 360 -7.92 16.17 -6.34
N LEU A 361 -8.54 14.99 -6.25
CA LEU A 361 -8.12 13.77 -6.95
C LEU A 361 -8.77 13.60 -8.33
N GLN A 362 -9.69 14.49 -8.71
CA GLN A 362 -10.44 14.47 -9.97
C GLN A 362 -11.07 13.10 -10.26
N LEU A 363 -11.67 12.49 -9.22
CA LEU A 363 -12.09 11.09 -9.28
C LEU A 363 -13.21 10.83 -10.29
N GLU A 364 -14.06 11.83 -10.56
CA GLU A 364 -15.15 11.73 -11.52
C GLU A 364 -14.67 11.26 -12.90
N ARG A 365 -13.49 11.74 -13.33
CA ARG A 365 -12.86 11.39 -14.61
C ARG A 365 -11.74 10.35 -14.49
N SER A 366 -11.38 9.90 -13.29
CA SER A 366 -10.23 9.01 -13.11
C SER A 366 -10.55 7.57 -13.53
N LEU A 367 -10.14 7.17 -14.73
CA LEU A 367 -10.29 5.78 -15.19
C LEU A 367 -9.63 4.76 -14.26
N PRO A 368 -8.40 4.95 -13.75
CA PRO A 368 -7.79 4.01 -12.81
C PRO A 368 -8.60 3.81 -11.52
N TYR A 369 -9.24 4.87 -11.01
CA TYR A 369 -10.13 4.79 -9.86
C TYR A 369 -11.33 3.89 -10.16
N TRP A 370 -12.05 4.16 -11.25
CA TRP A 370 -13.23 3.36 -11.62
C TRP A 370 -12.88 1.91 -11.94
N ILE A 371 -11.78 1.66 -12.67
CA ILE A 371 -11.31 0.29 -12.94
C ILE A 371 -10.97 -0.42 -11.62
N GLY A 372 -10.32 0.27 -10.68
CA GLY A 372 -9.97 -0.28 -9.38
C GLY A 372 -11.18 -0.59 -8.49
N LEU A 373 -12.34 0.03 -8.71
CA LEU A 373 -13.58 -0.28 -7.99
C LEU A 373 -14.32 -1.51 -8.53
N ILE A 374 -13.96 -2.04 -9.71
CA ILE A 374 -14.55 -3.28 -10.24
C ILE A 374 -14.28 -4.49 -9.32
N ARG A 375 -13.20 -4.44 -8.55
CA ARG A 375 -12.80 -5.44 -7.54
C ARG A 375 -13.29 -5.13 -6.12
N HIS A 376 -14.17 -4.15 -5.97
CA HIS A 376 -14.76 -3.83 -4.66
C HIS A 376 -15.64 -4.98 -4.16
N GLU A 377 -15.75 -5.17 -2.84
CA GLU A 377 -16.54 -6.26 -2.25
C GLU A 377 -18.06 -6.05 -2.36
N ASP A 378 -18.49 -4.80 -2.30
CA ASP A 378 -19.89 -4.41 -2.50
C ASP A 378 -20.27 -4.47 -4.00
N ALA A 379 -21.30 -5.25 -4.29
CA ALA A 379 -21.91 -5.43 -5.61
C ALA A 379 -22.38 -4.12 -6.24
N SER A 380 -22.97 -3.22 -5.45
CA SER A 380 -23.51 -1.95 -5.92
C SER A 380 -22.38 -1.01 -6.40
N VAL A 381 -21.28 -0.96 -5.65
CA VAL A 381 -20.06 -0.22 -6.02
C VAL A 381 -19.47 -0.77 -7.31
N ARG A 382 -19.39 -2.10 -7.47
CA ARG A 382 -18.93 -2.71 -8.73
C ARG A 382 -19.81 -2.32 -9.91
N ALA A 383 -21.14 -2.36 -9.75
CA ALA A 383 -22.07 -2.00 -10.81
C ALA A 383 -21.91 -0.52 -11.25
N ILE A 384 -21.78 0.40 -10.28
CA ILE A 384 -21.48 1.81 -10.56
C ILE A 384 -20.16 1.94 -11.33
N ALA A 385 -19.11 1.25 -10.86
CA ALA A 385 -17.80 1.29 -11.49
C ALA A 385 -17.81 0.79 -12.94
N VAL A 386 -18.48 -0.33 -13.21
CA VAL A 386 -18.65 -0.89 -14.56
C VAL A 386 -19.34 0.11 -15.49
N GLU A 387 -20.44 0.71 -15.04
CA GLU A 387 -21.16 1.72 -15.82
C GLU A 387 -20.27 2.95 -16.11
N ARG A 388 -19.54 3.43 -15.10
CA ARG A 388 -18.63 4.57 -15.26
C ARG A 388 -17.48 4.28 -16.22
N VAL A 389 -16.87 3.09 -16.15
CA VAL A 389 -15.82 2.71 -17.12
C VAL A 389 -16.37 2.65 -18.55
N ARG A 390 -17.55 2.06 -18.75
CA ARG A 390 -18.23 2.02 -20.06
C ARG A 390 -18.54 3.42 -20.57
N ALA A 391 -19.06 4.30 -19.71
CA ALA A 391 -19.41 5.68 -20.06
C ALA A 391 -18.16 6.51 -20.41
N LEU A 392 -17.11 6.44 -19.60
CA LEU A 392 -15.92 7.29 -19.74
C LEU A 392 -15.02 6.86 -20.90
N ALA A 393 -14.92 5.57 -21.21
CA ALA A 393 -13.95 5.06 -22.18
C ALA A 393 -14.56 4.32 -23.37
N GLY A 394 -15.86 4.02 -23.36
CA GLY A 394 -16.52 3.24 -24.41
C GLY A 394 -16.01 1.79 -24.50
N VAL A 395 -15.30 1.30 -23.49
CA VAL A 395 -14.75 -0.06 -23.49
C VAL A 395 -15.78 -1.06 -22.98
N THR A 396 -15.81 -2.25 -23.59
CA THR A 396 -16.55 -3.37 -23.05
C THR A 396 -15.91 -3.81 -21.74
N VAL A 397 -16.75 -3.91 -20.71
CA VAL A 397 -16.39 -4.49 -19.42
C VAL A 397 -17.16 -5.81 -19.31
N ALA A 398 -16.47 -6.91 -19.11
CA ALA A 398 -17.11 -8.22 -18.95
C ALA A 398 -18.06 -8.19 -17.75
N ASP A 399 -19.24 -8.81 -17.86
CA ASP A 399 -20.21 -8.85 -16.76
C ASP A 399 -19.64 -9.69 -15.61
N ALA A 400 -19.05 -9.00 -14.63
CA ALA A 400 -18.74 -9.56 -13.33
C ALA A 400 -20.06 -9.60 -12.53
N GLU A 401 -20.98 -10.51 -12.89
CA GLU A 401 -22.26 -10.62 -12.19
C GLU A 401 -22.02 -10.76 -10.67
N PRO A 402 -22.65 -9.90 -9.84
CA PRO A 402 -22.37 -9.85 -8.43
C PRO A 402 -23.51 -10.51 -7.64
N ASN A 403 -23.30 -11.66 -6.99
CA ASN A 403 -24.31 -12.14 -6.02
C ASN A 403 -23.77 -12.93 -4.81
N ALA A 404 -22.46 -13.01 -4.59
CA ALA A 404 -21.94 -13.67 -3.39
C ALA A 404 -21.17 -12.68 -2.48
N PRO A 405 -21.75 -12.25 -1.35
CA PRO A 405 -21.01 -11.56 -0.31
C PRO A 405 -20.16 -12.61 0.43
N ASN A 406 -18.83 -12.49 0.36
CA ASN A 406 -17.81 -13.30 1.05
C ASN A 406 -17.17 -14.49 0.29
N GLU A 407 -17.18 -14.52 -1.03
CA GLU A 407 -16.31 -15.46 -1.76
C GLU A 407 -14.87 -14.92 -1.81
N SER A 408 -13.96 -15.43 -0.97
CA SER A 408 -12.52 -15.27 -1.25
C SER A 408 -12.19 -15.84 -2.65
N LEU A 409 -11.05 -15.50 -3.25
CA LEU A 409 -10.57 -16.07 -4.53
C LEU A 409 -10.57 -17.62 -4.61
N ARG A 410 -10.80 -18.30 -3.48
CA ARG A 410 -10.98 -19.75 -3.30
C ARG A 410 -12.18 -20.33 -4.02
N ASP A 411 -13.28 -19.59 -4.09
CA ASP A 411 -14.33 -19.87 -5.07
C ASP A 411 -13.90 -19.08 -6.32
N LEU A 412 -13.30 -19.75 -7.30
CA LEU A 412 -12.80 -19.16 -8.56
C LEU A 412 -13.94 -18.52 -9.42
N GLY A 413 -15.11 -18.26 -8.82
CA GLY A 413 -16.31 -17.67 -9.38
C GLY A 413 -16.20 -16.16 -9.64
N ALA A 414 -17.18 -15.40 -9.15
CA ALA A 414 -17.40 -14.02 -9.58
C ALA A 414 -16.27 -13.05 -9.19
N ILE A 415 -15.66 -13.24 -8.01
CA ILE A 415 -14.61 -12.35 -7.50
C ILE A 415 -13.31 -12.52 -8.29
N PHE A 416 -12.92 -13.77 -8.63
CA PHE A 416 -11.76 -13.99 -9.50
C PHE A 416 -11.96 -13.36 -10.88
N ARG A 417 -13.17 -13.46 -11.47
CA ARG A 417 -13.49 -12.79 -12.74
C ARG A 417 -13.35 -11.27 -12.65
N ALA A 418 -13.80 -10.66 -11.56
CA ALA A 418 -13.64 -9.22 -11.33
C ALA A 418 -12.17 -8.80 -11.23
N GLU A 419 -11.33 -9.59 -10.54
CA GLU A 419 -9.91 -9.32 -10.40
C GLU A 419 -9.16 -9.42 -11.74
N VAL A 420 -9.46 -10.45 -12.55
CA VAL A 420 -8.92 -10.65 -13.91
C VAL A 420 -9.37 -9.51 -14.83
N GLU A 421 -10.65 -9.13 -14.77
CA GLU A 421 -11.19 -8.05 -15.60
C GLU A 421 -10.56 -6.69 -15.26
N ALA A 422 -10.40 -6.39 -13.96
CA ALA A 422 -9.68 -5.19 -13.53
C ALA A 422 -8.21 -5.21 -13.98
N GLY A 423 -7.54 -6.38 -13.92
CA GLY A 423 -6.17 -6.56 -14.43
C GLY A 423 -6.07 -6.28 -15.94
N ARG A 424 -6.99 -6.84 -16.73
CA ARG A 424 -7.10 -6.60 -18.18
C ARG A 424 -7.32 -5.12 -18.49
N LEU A 425 -8.24 -4.46 -17.78
CA LEU A 425 -8.55 -3.04 -17.98
C LEU A 425 -7.39 -2.12 -17.57
N LEU A 426 -6.67 -2.42 -16.49
CA LEU A 426 -5.47 -1.66 -16.10
C LEU A 426 -4.33 -1.81 -17.12
N ASN A 427 -4.14 -3.01 -17.68
CA ASN A 427 -3.19 -3.23 -18.77
C ASN A 427 -3.59 -2.50 -20.05
N TRP A 428 -4.88 -2.53 -20.40
CA TRP A 428 -5.41 -1.71 -21.49
C TRP A 428 -5.14 -0.22 -21.25
N TRP A 429 -5.52 0.31 -20.09
CA TRP A 429 -5.30 1.71 -19.72
C TRP A 429 -3.85 2.11 -19.90
N ASP A 430 -2.88 1.35 -19.37
CA ASP A 430 -1.46 1.69 -19.53
C ASP A 430 -1.00 1.71 -20.99
N SER A 431 -1.55 0.83 -21.83
CA SER A 431 -1.20 0.77 -23.26
C SER A 431 -1.76 1.94 -24.08
N VAL A 432 -2.85 2.57 -23.62
CA VAL A 432 -3.55 3.64 -24.38
C VAL A 432 -3.52 5.01 -23.71
N ARG A 433 -3.17 5.13 -22.42
CA ARG A 433 -3.29 6.38 -21.63
C ARG A 433 -2.60 7.59 -22.27
N ALA A 434 -1.49 7.38 -22.97
CA ALA A 434 -0.77 8.46 -23.66
C ALA A 434 -1.55 9.00 -24.88
N ARG A 435 -2.40 8.18 -25.50
CA ARG A 435 -3.24 8.51 -26.65
C ARG A 435 -4.64 8.97 -26.25
N LEU A 436 -5.12 8.59 -25.06
CA LEU A 436 -6.40 9.04 -24.54
C LEU A 436 -6.36 10.54 -24.21
N LYS A 437 -7.38 11.26 -24.67
CA LYS A 437 -7.63 12.67 -24.31
C LYS A 437 -9.04 12.82 -23.79
N TRP A 438 -9.15 13.57 -22.70
CA TRP A 438 -10.42 13.98 -22.16
C TRP A 438 -11.09 14.99 -23.10
N ASP A 439 -12.34 14.73 -23.46
CA ASP A 439 -13.22 15.65 -24.19
C ASP A 439 -14.22 16.27 -23.20
N ASP A 440 -13.97 17.52 -22.81
CA ASP A 440 -14.80 18.23 -21.81
C ASP A 440 -16.27 18.38 -22.26
N ALA A 441 -16.52 18.51 -23.57
CA ALA A 441 -17.87 18.70 -24.09
C ALA A 441 -18.67 17.40 -24.07
N ALA A 442 -18.01 16.28 -24.33
CA ALA A 442 -18.64 14.97 -24.33
C ALA A 442 -18.58 14.26 -22.96
N GLY A 443 -17.71 14.69 -22.05
CA GLY A 443 -17.50 14.05 -20.75
C GLY A 443 -16.91 12.64 -20.86
N VAL A 444 -16.11 12.37 -21.89
CA VAL A 444 -15.53 11.04 -22.19
C VAL A 444 -14.08 11.16 -22.66
N TYR A 445 -13.36 10.04 -22.59
CA TYR A 445 -12.07 9.89 -23.23
C TYR A 445 -12.22 9.49 -24.70
N ARG A 446 -11.47 10.16 -25.57
CA ARG A 446 -11.30 9.79 -26.98
C ARG A 446 -9.86 9.41 -27.22
N GLU A 447 -9.65 8.31 -27.92
CA GLU A 447 -8.32 7.97 -28.42
C GLU A 447 -7.98 8.92 -29.57
N ARG A 448 -6.83 9.58 -29.49
CA ARG A 448 -6.32 10.33 -30.64
C ARG A 448 -6.12 9.35 -31.79
N PRO A 449 -6.55 9.71 -33.02
CA PRO A 449 -6.11 8.97 -34.20
C PRO A 449 -4.60 8.81 -34.11
N VAL A 450 -4.10 7.60 -34.37
CA VAL A 450 -2.67 7.44 -34.62
C VAL A 450 -2.44 8.20 -35.91
N ASP A 451 -2.03 9.46 -35.79
CA ASP A 451 -1.54 10.21 -36.93
C ASP A 451 -0.54 9.28 -37.60
N GLN A 452 -0.76 8.95 -38.88
CA GLN A 452 0.12 8.12 -39.70
C GLN A 452 1.44 8.87 -39.99
N ALA A 453 2.02 9.52 -38.98
CA ALA A 453 3.24 10.27 -39.02
C ALA A 453 4.41 9.30 -38.83
N GLY A 454 4.75 8.59 -39.91
CA GLY A 454 5.93 7.73 -39.96
C GLY A 454 5.88 6.59 -40.98
N GLN A 455 5.49 6.86 -42.22
CA GLN A 455 6.03 6.14 -43.39
C GLN A 455 6.83 7.12 -44.24
#